data_AF-A0A8T5PPE6-F1
#
_entry.id   AF-A0A8T5PPE6-F1
#
_cell.length_a   1.000
_cell.length_b   1.000
_cell.length_c   1.000
_cell.angle_alpha   90.00
_cell.angle_beta   90.00
_cell.angle_gamma   90.00
#
_symmetry.space_group_name_H-M   'P 1'
#
loop_
_entity.id
_entity.type
_entity.pdbx_description
1 polymer ?
#
loop_
_entity_poly.entity_id
_entity_poly.type
_entity_poly.pdbx_seq_one_letter_code
_entity_poly.pdbx_strand_id
1 'polypeptide(L)' 'MGIIKNIFGRVAPLPGSFMLASIVGFLATAYLIDDISWKFTLLLFFAVMFIASFISMTKAPVPAKK' A
#
# COMPACT_ATOMS: atom_id res chain seq x y z
N MET A 1 -34.58 6.71 -8.31
CA MET A 1 -33.16 7.07 -8.53
C MET A 1 -32.29 6.58 -7.37
N GLY A 2 -32.23 5.26 -7.09
CA GLY A 2 -31.66 4.72 -5.85
C GLY A 2 -30.59 3.63 -6.01
N ILE A 3 -30.22 3.26 -7.24
CA ILE A 3 -29.37 2.08 -7.51
C ILE A 3 -27.93 2.48 -7.93
N ILE A 4 -27.73 3.67 -8.49
CA ILE A 4 -26.44 4.09 -9.09
C ILE A 4 -25.44 4.70 -8.09
N LYS A 5 -25.81 5.02 -6.84
CA LYS A 5 -24.90 5.66 -5.88
C LYS A 5 -23.92 4.69 -5.19
N ASN A 6 -24.13 3.38 -5.31
CA ASN A 6 -23.33 2.36 -4.60
C ASN A 6 -22.10 1.83 -5.37
N ILE A 7 -21.84 2.30 -6.59
CA ILE A 7 -20.70 1.81 -7.40
C ILE A 7 -19.43 2.64 -7.12
N PHE A 8 -19.55 3.91 -6.77
CA PHE A 8 -18.41 4.85 -6.62
C PHE A 8 -18.00 5.17 -5.17
N GLY A 9 -18.69 4.60 -4.16
CA GLY A 9 -18.70 5.17 -2.80
C GLY A 9 -17.96 4.42 -1.69
N ARG A 10 -17.34 3.26 -1.96
CA ARG A 10 -16.50 2.60 -0.95
C ARG A 10 -15.06 2.93 -1.25
N VAL A 11 -14.59 4.06 -0.72
CA VAL A 11 -13.17 4.23 -0.42
C VAL A 11 -12.84 3.15 0.59
N ALA A 12 -12.49 1.97 0.08
CA ALA A 12 -12.08 0.85 0.90
C ALA A 12 -10.75 1.29 1.53
N PRO A 13 -10.71 1.45 2.87
CA PRO A 13 -9.47 1.76 3.54
C PRO A 13 -8.46 0.71 3.11
N LEU A 14 -7.28 1.15 2.69
CA LEU A 14 -6.25 0.22 2.28
C LEU A 14 -5.92 -0.67 3.48
N PRO A 15 -6.05 -2.01 3.37
CA PRO A 15 -5.85 -2.88 4.50
C PRO A 15 -4.41 -2.74 4.98
N GLY A 16 -4.19 -2.73 6.30
CA GLY A 16 -2.83 -2.62 6.88
C GLY A 16 -1.88 -3.72 6.43
N SER A 17 -2.41 -4.84 5.93
CA SER A 17 -1.63 -5.88 5.24
C SER A 17 -0.85 -5.36 4.04
N PHE A 18 -1.32 -4.32 3.35
CA PHE A 18 -0.62 -3.70 2.22
C PHE A 18 0.63 -2.91 2.67
N MET A 19 0.54 -2.22 3.81
CA MET A 19 1.70 -1.57 4.44
C MET A 19 2.71 -2.62 4.94
N LEU A 20 2.24 -3.72 5.52
CA LEU A 20 3.09 -4.85 5.90
C LEU A 20 3.81 -5.45 4.68
N ALA A 21 3.10 -5.65 3.57
CA ALA A 21 3.68 -6.16 2.33
C ALA A 21 4.78 -5.23 1.78
N SER A 22 4.60 -3.90 1.86
CA SER A 22 5.64 -2.96 1.41
C SER A 22 6.86 -2.96 2.33
N ILE A 23 6.71 -3.11 3.64
CA ILE A 23 7.83 -3.27 4.58
C ILE A 23 8.59 -4.56 4.31
N VAL A 24 7.88 -5.68 4.21
CA VAL A 24 8.50 -7.01 3.98
C VAL A 24 9.18 -7.03 2.62
N GLY A 25 8.56 -6.50 1.57
CA GLY A 25 9.15 -6.42 0.24
C GLY A 25 10.41 -5.54 0.19
N PHE A 26 10.41 -4.42 0.92
CA PHE A 26 11.58 -3.55 1.06
C PHE A 26 12.75 -4.29 1.72
N LEU A 27 12.51 -4.96 2.85
CA LEU A 27 13.52 -5.74 3.55
C LEU A 27 14.00 -6.94 2.72
N ALA A 28 13.08 -7.70 2.13
CA ALA A 28 13.42 -8.84 1.29
C ALA A 28 14.32 -8.41 0.12
N THR A 29 14.01 -7.30 -0.54
CA THR A 29 14.83 -6.77 -1.62
C THR A 29 16.23 -6.38 -1.14
N ALA A 30 16.34 -5.75 0.02
CA ALA A 30 17.62 -5.31 0.55
C ALA A 30 18.59 -6.46 0.85
N TYR A 31 18.06 -7.63 1.25
CA TYR A 31 18.87 -8.78 1.69
C TYR A 31 18.96 -9.93 0.67
N LEU A 32 17.95 -10.16 -0.18
CA LEU A 32 17.92 -11.32 -1.10
C LEU A 32 18.38 -10.99 -2.52
N ILE A 33 18.39 -9.72 -2.94
CA ILE A 33 18.76 -9.34 -4.31
C ILE A 33 20.21 -8.85 -4.32
N ASP A 34 21.09 -9.58 -5.00
CA ASP A 34 22.49 -9.20 -5.17
C ASP A 34 22.71 -8.28 -6.39
N ASP A 35 21.86 -8.41 -7.43
CA ASP A 35 21.95 -7.57 -8.61
C ASP A 35 21.58 -6.12 -8.29
N ILE A 36 22.54 -5.21 -8.49
CA ILE A 36 22.39 -3.80 -8.11
C ILE A 36 21.25 -3.09 -8.86
N SER A 37 21.00 -3.47 -10.12
CA SER A 37 19.98 -2.84 -10.96
C SER A 37 18.60 -3.20 -10.43
N TRP A 38 18.36 -4.50 -10.24
CA TRP A 38 17.09 -5.00 -9.71
C TRP A 38 16.85 -4.60 -8.27
N LYS A 39 17.90 -4.60 -7.44
CA LYS A 39 17.82 -4.17 -6.04
C LYS A 39 17.39 -2.72 -5.93
N PHE A 40 17.98 -1.83 -6.73
CA PHE A 40 17.62 -0.42 -6.74
C PHE A 40 16.18 -0.20 -7.21
N THR A 41 15.77 -0.84 -8.32
CA THR A 41 14.41 -0.72 -8.86
C THR A 41 13.36 -1.19 -7.85
N LEU A 42 13.57 -2.36 -7.23
CA LEU A 42 12.64 -2.91 -6.25
C LEU A 42 12.61 -2.11 -4.95
N LEU A 43 13.77 -1.63 -4.45
CA LEU A 43 13.82 -0.73 -3.29
C LEU A 43 13.02 0.54 -3.52
N LEU A 44 13.20 1.16 -4.69
CA LEU A 44 12.47 2.36 -5.08
C LEU A 44 10.96 2.08 -5.19
N PHE A 45 10.59 0.96 -5.82
CA PHE A 45 9.20 0.54 -5.95
C PHE A 45 8.53 0.35 -4.58
N PHE A 46 9.15 -0.40 -3.66
CA PHE A 46 8.61 -0.62 -2.32
C PHE A 46 8.59 0.65 -1.47
N ALA A 47 9.56 1.55 -1.63
CA ALA A 47 9.56 2.85 -0.97
C ALA A 47 8.37 3.73 -1.40
N VAL A 48 8.10 3.81 -2.71
CA VAL A 48 6.94 4.54 -3.24
C VAL A 48 5.63 3.89 -2.78
N MET A 49 5.57 2.56 -2.79
CA MET A 49 4.40 1.80 -2.31
C MET A 49 4.13 2.02 -0.82
N PHE A 50 5.19 2.13 -0.01
CA PHE A 50 5.10 2.45 1.41
C PHE A 50 4.56 3.86 1.64
N ILE A 51 5.08 4.87 0.93
CA ILE A 51 4.58 6.24 1.00
C ILE A 51 3.11 6.32 0.57
N ALA A 52 2.74 5.65 -0.53
CA ALA A 52 1.37 5.58 -1.01
C ALA A 52 0.44 4.95 0.04
N SER A 53 0.88 3.90 0.72
CA SER A 53 0.11 3.26 1.80
C SER A 53 -0.13 4.20 2.98
N PHE A 54 0.89 4.98 3.38
CA PHE A 54 0.77 6.01 4.41
C PHE A 54 -0.23 7.11 4.04
N ILE A 55 -0.17 7.60 2.80
CA ILE A 55 -1.11 8.60 2.30
C ILE A 55 -2.53 8.02 2.29
N SER A 56 -2.70 6.77 1.89
CA SER A 56 -4.02 6.13 1.85
C SER A 56 -4.63 5.98 3.24
N MET A 57 -3.84 5.55 4.23
CA MET A 57 -4.29 5.38 5.62
C MET A 57 -4.63 6.72 6.29
N THR A 58 -3.93 7.81 5.95
CA THR A 58 -4.22 9.14 6.49
C THR A 58 -5.43 9.82 5.84
N LYS A 59 -5.71 9.54 4.56
CA LYS A 59 -6.83 10.14 3.82
C LYS A 59 -8.14 9.34 3.93
N ALA A 60 -8.06 8.04 4.20
CA ALA A 60 -9.23 7.15 4.32
C ALA A 60 -9.13 6.29 5.59
N PRO A 61 -9.31 6.88 6.79
CA PRO A 61 -9.33 6.11 8.02
C PRO A 61 -10.53 5.14 7.99
N VAL A 62 -10.30 3.88 8.35
CA VAL A 62 -11.40 2.92 8.56
C VAL A 62 -12.30 3.52 9.64
N PRO A 63 -13.60 3.77 9.39
CA PRO A 63 -14.49 4.15 10.48
C PRO A 63 -14.50 3.00 11.48
N ALA A 64 -14.09 3.29 12.72
CA ALA A 64 -14.11 2.32 13.81
C ALA A 64 -15.53 1.74 13.90
N LYS A 65 -15.65 0.46 13.53
CA LYS A 65 -16.90 -0.28 13.67
C LYS A 65 -17.08 -0.50 15.17
N LYS A 66 -17.95 0.29 15.80
CA LYS A 66 -18.44 0.05 17.17
C LYS A 66 -19.03 -1.35 17.28
#